data_AF-A0A368EXX4-F1
#
_entry.id   AF-A0A368EXX4-F1
#
_cell.length_a   1.000
_cell.length_b   1.000
_cell.length_c   1.000
_cell.angle_alpha   90.00
_cell.angle_beta   90.00
_cell.angle_gamma   90.00
#
_symmetry.space_group_name_H-M   'P 1'
#
loop_
_entity.id
_entity.type
_entity.pdbx_description
1 polymer ?
#
loop_
_entity_poly.entity_id
_entity_poly.type
_entity_poly.pdbx_seq_one_letter_code
_entity_poly.pdbx_strand_id
1 'polypeptide(L)'
;MIGYGCDEIKDPSGVDLTNSRFYLDLGENEAERKFELGILIAERKKWRPEIYRALQRALRDIRSYSYEASDKFIWKPNNRQSKRRFEEAGGIDGVY
;
A
#
# COMPACT_ATOMS: atom_id res chain seq x y z
N MET A 1 13.52 -1.16 -4.93
CA MET A 1 12.46 -0.54 -4.11
C MET A 1 11.80 0.53 -4.94
N ILE A 2 10.47 0.53 -5.08
CA ILE A 2 9.76 1.63 -5.75
C ILE A 2 10.11 2.89 -4.96
N GLY A 3 10.79 3.86 -5.57
CA GLY A 3 11.44 5.00 -4.91
C GLY A 3 10.48 6.00 -4.26
N TYR A 4 9.64 5.52 -3.34
CA TYR A 4 8.61 6.27 -2.64
C TYR A 4 9.18 7.25 -1.60
N GLY A 5 10.45 7.11 -1.22
CA GLY A 5 11.14 7.98 -0.27
C GLY A 5 12.06 9.04 -0.90
N CYS A 6 12.24 9.01 -2.22
CA CYS A 6 13.12 9.96 -2.93
C CYS A 6 12.30 11.15 -3.43
N ASP A 7 12.66 12.35 -3.02
CA ASP A 7 11.96 13.57 -3.40
C ASP A 7 12.07 13.85 -4.90
N GLU A 8 13.15 13.40 -5.53
CA GLU A 8 13.41 13.49 -6.97
C GLU A 8 12.34 12.79 -7.81
N ILE A 9 11.76 11.69 -7.30
CA ILE A 9 10.69 10.94 -7.99
C ILE A 9 9.31 11.53 -7.64
N LYS A 10 9.19 12.17 -6.46
CA LYS A 10 7.93 12.73 -5.97
C LYS A 10 7.63 14.09 -6.61
N ASP A 11 8.63 14.95 -6.67
CA ASP A 11 8.59 16.30 -7.21
C ASP A 11 9.98 16.70 -7.76
N PRO A 12 10.31 16.28 -9.00
CA PRO A 12 11.59 16.59 -9.62
C PRO A 12 11.84 18.09 -9.81
N SER A 13 10.79 18.92 -9.83
CA SER A 13 10.93 20.38 -9.91
C SER A 13 11.36 21.03 -8.60
N GLY A 14 11.15 20.35 -7.47
CA GLY A 14 11.46 20.87 -6.14
C GLY A 14 12.85 20.51 -5.61
N VAL A 15 13.62 19.70 -6.35
CA VAL A 15 14.90 19.16 -5.89
C VAL A 15 16.04 19.60 -6.80
N ASP A 16 17.17 19.98 -6.20
CA ASP A 16 18.41 20.16 -6.94
C ASP A 16 18.99 18.81 -7.36
N LEU A 17 18.68 18.41 -8.60
CA LEU A 17 19.14 17.16 -9.19
C LEU A 17 20.66 17.09 -9.34
N THR A 18 21.36 18.23 -9.41
CA THR A 18 22.81 18.24 -9.65
C THR A 18 23.61 17.76 -8.43
N ASN A 19 23.07 17.96 -7.23
CA ASN A 19 23.66 17.54 -5.96
C ASN A 19 23.00 16.30 -5.36
N SER A 20 21.96 15.76 -6.00
CA SER A 20 21.28 14.58 -5.51
C SER A 20 22.13 13.32 -5.75
N ARG A 21 22.59 12.69 -4.66
CA ARG A 21 23.22 11.36 -4.72
C ARG A 21 22.35 10.34 -5.44
N PHE A 22 21.05 10.36 -5.13
CA PHE A 22 20.09 9.46 -5.75
C PHE A 22 20.08 9.62 -7.27
N TYR A 23 19.97 10.86 -7.76
CA TYR A 23 19.95 11.13 -9.20
C TYR A 23 21.28 10.82 -9.89
N LEU A 24 22.40 11.10 -9.23
CA LEU A 24 23.73 10.79 -9.75
C LEU A 24 23.97 9.28 -9.89
N ASP A 25 23.42 8.47 -8.97
CA ASP A 25 23.52 7.01 -8.98
C ASP A 25 22.62 6.33 -10.03
N LEU A 26 21.69 7.06 -10.67
CA LEU A 26 20.79 6.51 -11.71
C LEU A 26 21.48 6.20 -13.05
N GLY A 27 22.68 6.74 -13.28
CA GLY A 27 23.39 6.54 -14.54
C GLY A 27 24.71 7.31 -14.60
N GLU A 28 25.55 6.98 -15.58
CA GLU A 28 26.86 7.62 -15.73
C GLU A 28 26.74 8.97 -16.43
N ASN A 29 25.79 9.09 -17.35
CA ASN A 29 25.54 10.31 -18.13
C ASN A 29 24.16 10.93 -17.83
N GLU A 30 23.99 12.20 -18.19
CA GLU A 30 22.75 12.93 -17.90
C GLU A 30 21.54 12.36 -18.65
N ALA A 31 21.74 11.80 -19.83
CA ALA A 31 20.69 11.20 -20.63
C ALA A 31 20.12 9.93 -19.97
N GLU A 32 20.99 9.03 -19.51
CA GLU A 32 20.62 7.83 -18.75
C GLU A 32 19.90 8.20 -17.46
N ARG A 33 20.44 9.17 -16.70
CA ARG A 33 19.81 9.61 -15.45
C ARG A 33 18.40 10.14 -15.66
N LYS A 34 18.19 10.97 -16.70
CA LYS A 34 16.86 11.49 -17.04
C LYS A 34 15.90 10.39 -17.49
N PHE A 35 16.41 9.44 -18.28
CA PHE A 35 15.62 8.32 -18.78
C PHE A 35 15.15 7.43 -17.62
N GLU A 36 16.06 7.02 -16.75
CA GLU A 36 15.77 6.15 -15.61
C GLU A 36 14.87 6.86 -14.58
N LEU A 37 15.12 8.14 -14.31
CA LEU A 37 14.24 8.95 -13.48
C LEU A 37 12.81 8.98 -14.06
N GLY A 38 12.68 9.09 -15.38
CA GLY A 38 11.39 9.04 -16.08
C GLY A 38 10.65 7.71 -15.87
N ILE A 39 11.37 6.59 -15.95
CA ILE A 39 10.82 5.24 -15.68
C ILE A 39 10.31 5.17 -14.24
N LEU A 40 11.11 5.58 -13.27
CA LEU A 40 10.75 5.53 -11.84
C LEU A 40 9.54 6.41 -11.51
N ILE A 41 9.43 7.59 -12.13
CA ILE A 41 8.26 8.46 -12.00
C ILE A 41 7.00 7.77 -12.57
N ALA A 42 7.13 7.12 -13.73
CA ALA A 42 6.02 6.41 -14.36
C ALA A 42 5.56 5.21 -13.52
N GLU A 43 6.51 4.41 -13.02
CA GLU A 43 6.21 3.30 -12.11
C GLU A 43 5.52 3.77 -10.84
N ARG A 44 6.02 4.86 -10.23
CA ARG A 44 5.40 5.45 -9.03
C ARG A 44 3.95 5.84 -9.31
N LYS A 45 3.67 6.49 -10.44
CA LYS A 45 2.31 6.89 -10.84
C LYS A 45 1.41 5.66 -11.04
N LYS A 46 1.94 4.59 -11.64
CA LYS A 46 1.21 3.33 -11.86
C LYS A 46 0.87 2.61 -10.56
N TRP A 47 1.84 2.47 -9.66
CA TRP A 47 1.68 1.67 -8.44
C TRP A 47 1.01 2.41 -7.30
N ARG A 48 1.06 3.76 -7.28
CA ARG A 48 0.49 4.56 -6.19
C ARG A 48 -0.99 4.22 -5.95
N PRO A 49 -1.90 4.24 -6.93
CA PRO A 49 -3.31 3.90 -6.69
C PRO A 49 -3.51 2.50 -6.12
N GLU A 50 -2.75 1.52 -6.59
CA GLU A 50 -2.85 0.13 -6.15
C GLU A 50 -2.40 -0.04 -4.70
N ILE A 51 -1.31 0.61 -4.31
CA ILE A 51 -0.83 0.63 -2.93
C ILE A 51 -1.85 1.34 -2.02
N TYR A 52 -2.40 2.47 -2.45
CA TYR A 52 -3.45 3.16 -1.68
C TYR A 52 -4.70 2.30 -1.50
N ARG A 53 -5.13 1.57 -2.54
CA ARG A 53 -6.26 0.63 -2.47
C ARG A 53 -5.96 -0.54 -1.54
N ALA A 54 -4.76 -1.13 -1.63
CA ALA A 54 -4.33 -2.20 -0.74
C ALA A 54 -4.32 -1.74 0.73
N LEU A 55 -3.79 -0.54 0.99
CA LEU A 55 -3.80 0.07 2.32
C LEU A 55 -5.22 0.31 2.83
N GLN A 56 -6.10 0.87 2.00
CA GLN A 56 -7.51 1.08 2.35
C GLN A 56 -8.21 -0.25 2.68
N ARG A 57 -7.93 -1.32 1.93
CA ARG A 57 -8.48 -2.65 2.20
C ARG A 57 -7.97 -3.22 3.53
N ALA A 58 -6.67 -3.12 3.80
CA ALA A 58 -6.08 -3.57 5.06
C ALA A 58 -6.66 -2.81 6.26
N LEU A 59 -6.77 -1.48 6.16
CA LEU A 59 -7.37 -0.66 7.23
C LEU A 59 -8.87 -0.92 7.42
N ARG A 60 -9.60 -1.18 6.34
CA ARG A 60 -11.02 -1.56 6.42
C ARG A 60 -11.19 -2.90 7.14
N ASP A 61 -10.31 -3.86 6.86
CA ASP A 61 -10.33 -5.16 7.53
C ASP A 61 -10.14 -4.99 9.04
N ILE A 62 -9.14 -4.23 9.48
CA ILE A 62 -8.89 -3.92 10.90
C ILE A 62 -10.12 -3.28 11.58
N ARG A 63 -10.76 -2.29 10.94
CA ARG A 63 -11.99 -1.65 11.48
C ARG A 63 -13.21 -2.57 11.51
N SER A 64 -13.16 -3.67 10.76
CA SER A 64 -14.16 -4.73 10.87
C SER A 64 -13.84 -5.74 11.96
N TYR A 65 -12.94 -5.43 12.88
CA TYR A 65 -12.81 -6.17 14.14
C TYR A 65 -13.13 -5.24 15.33
N SER A 66 -13.89 -5.76 16.30
CA SER A 66 -14.04 -5.09 17.59
C SER A 66 -12.93 -5.55 18.53
N TYR A 67 -12.48 -4.63 19.39
CA TYR A 67 -11.45 -4.88 20.38
C TYR A 67 -12.08 -5.00 21.77
N GLU A 68 -11.70 -6.04 22.51
CA GLU A 68 -11.97 -6.15 23.95
C GLU A 68 -10.63 -6.10 24.68
N ALA A 69 -10.45 -5.04 25.48
CA ALA A 69 -9.33 -4.90 26.39
C ALA A 69 -9.54 -5.88 27.57
N SER A 70 -9.13 -7.13 27.38
CA SER A 70 -9.06 -8.14 28.44
C SER A 70 -7.67 -8.79 28.43
N ASP A 71 -7.36 -9.60 29.44
CA ASP A 71 -6.05 -10.24 29.64
C ASP A 71 -5.56 -11.11 28.46
N LYS A 72 -6.41 -11.35 27.46
CA LYS A 72 -6.09 -12.07 26.21
C LYS A 72 -6.52 -11.26 25.00
N PHE A 73 -5.59 -11.04 24.07
CA PHE A 73 -5.86 -10.39 22.79
C PHE A 73 -6.71 -11.30 21.88
N ILE A 74 -8.02 -11.03 21.78
CA ILE A 74 -8.94 -11.77 20.91
C ILE A 74 -9.51 -10.81 19.85
N TRP A 75 -9.27 -11.13 18.58
CA TRP A 75 -9.87 -10.42 17.45
C TRP A 75 -11.31 -10.89 17.25
N LYS A 76 -12.30 -10.02 17.50
CA LYS A 76 -13.72 -10.33 17.22
C LYS A 76 -14.10 -9.86 15.83
N PRO A 77 -14.42 -10.75 14.87
CA PRO A 77 -14.88 -10.33 13.54
C PRO A 77 -16.22 -9.59 13.66
N ASN A 78 -16.38 -8.53 12.87
CA ASN A 78 -17.62 -7.75 12.77
C ASN A 78 -18.75 -8.64 12.25
N ASN A 79 -19.97 -8.34 12.69
CA ASN A 79 -21.24 -8.96 12.31
C ASN A 79 -21.42 -9.21 10.79
N ARG A 80 -20.78 -8.39 9.94
CA ARG A 80 -20.80 -8.58 8.48
C ARG A 80 -19.82 -9.67 7.99
N GLN A 81 -18.68 -9.85 8.66
CA GLN A 81 -17.73 -10.93 8.37
C GLN A 81 -18.15 -12.25 9.05
N SER A 82 -18.80 -12.20 10.22
CA SER A 82 -19.34 -13.39 10.89
C SER A 82 -20.41 -14.08 10.02
N LYS A 83 -21.34 -13.30 9.41
CA LYS A 83 -22.34 -13.84 8.47
C LYS A 83 -21.72 -14.53 7.26
N ARG A 84 -20.68 -13.96 6.65
CA ARG A 84 -19.99 -14.58 5.51
C ARG A 84 -19.31 -15.89 5.87
N ARG A 85 -18.63 -15.93 7.03
CA ARG A 85 -18.04 -17.18 7.52
C ARG A 85 -19.11 -18.22 7.87
N PHE A 86 -20.27 -17.80 8.35
CA PHE A 86 -21.41 -18.70 8.61
C PHE A 86 -21.98 -19.28 7.30
N GLU A 87 -22.17 -18.44 6.27
CA GLU A 87 -22.61 -18.85 4.93
C GLU A 87 -21.59 -19.76 4.24
N GLU A 88 -20.28 -19.53 4.42
CA GLU A 88 -19.21 -20.37 3.88
C GLU A 88 -19.01 -21.69 4.66
N ALA A 89 -19.36 -21.74 5.95
CA ALA A 89 -19.13 -22.90 6.83
C ALA A 89 -20.31 -23.86 6.95
N GLY A 90 -21.53 -23.50 6.52
CA GLY A 90 -22.70 -24.33 6.79
C GLY A 90 -23.97 -23.84 6.12
N GLY A 91 -24.07 -24.04 4.80
CA GLY A 91 -25.35 -24.10 4.10
C GLY A 91 -26.07 -25.44 4.30
N ILE A 92 -26.02 -26.00 5.51
CA ILE A 92 -26.84 -27.16 5.90
C ILE A 92 -27.21 -27.02 7.37
N ASP A 93 -28.52 -27.17 7.60
CA ASP A 93 -29.24 -27.39 8.85
C ASP A 93 -29.57 -26.18 9.75
N GLY A 94 -30.88 -25.92 9.83
CA GLY A 94 -31.50 -25.73 11.14
C GLY A 94 -32.56 -24.64 11.26
N VAL A 95 -33.80 -25.05 10.99
CA VAL A 95 -35.06 -24.57 11.61
C VAL A 95 -34.86 -23.98 13.02
N TYR A 96 -35.35 -22.75 13.25
CA TYR A 96 -36.43 -22.40 14.21
C TYR A 96 -36.85 -20.94 13.99
#